data_AF-A0A8S9Y8S2-F1
#
_entry.id   AF-A0A8S9Y8S2-F1
#
_cell.length_a   1.000
_cell.length_b   1.000
_cell.length_c   1.000
_cell.angle_alpha   90.00
_cell.angle_beta   90.00
_cell.angle_gamma   90.00
#
_symmetry.space_group_name_H-M   'P 1'
#
loop_
_entity.id
_entity.type
_entity.pdbx_description
1 polymer ?
#
loop_
_entity_poly.entity_id
_entity_poly.type
_entity_poly.pdbx_seq_one_letter_code
_entity_poly.pdbx_strand_id
1 'polypeptide(L)'
;MFLRYSNWVFWLWLIFLELTYSDGPDLNWWAEFSNLDSPNLLAATSLPKKHEDRTFSLKIGSEIKRQVNEIKKVGYAPSLMLIDGVTKHEGTVLINRDGRWGTICDDNWTLREANVVCRMLGFPYALQATTRDYFFSSGDYNYLMDDVVCQGNEDDLEQCSFWDEHDCFQREEAGVICLNPEPIEWQYNIRSPDLKNVDKSLTETMRKQPFLASLKKSMSDAPLLVQVQLLLDTTFFGGVCVDQFHGAEANVICRAEGQGFAVNYHKVRVNEPTWTVTYPVVRIGHCFGNESRLEDCVAFAHPEGVPCSNKSAVVAVTCGAVLPDLEPDVQALQDSAYSTVIPLFQAQCALEENCFPPSVYNLISRNPQMALMHMRRLLRFSSLIHNVGTEVFRPHEPPERWVWHACHMHYHSMKVFSYYKVINSDNQVLAVGLKASFCLEDNACKPGFRPHFRCSTTLSTKGDQGISPGCQDNYFHDYDCQWLDITDLPAGRYTFILILNPDFLVPEISYANNAVACELMVGREHHIGSLHKCHLTHPYDLR
;
A
#
# COMPACT_ATOMS: atom_id res chain seq x y z
N MET A 1 -25.38 73.29 -14.82
CA MET A 1 -25.14 73.17 -16.26
C MET A 1 -24.72 71.72 -16.52
N PHE A 2 -25.62 70.73 -16.37
CA PHE A 2 -26.67 70.25 -17.30
C PHE A 2 -26.17 69.90 -18.70
N LEU A 3 -26.14 68.59 -19.00
CA LEU A 3 -26.81 67.84 -20.09
C LEU A 3 -26.39 66.35 -19.94
N ARG A 4 -27.23 65.42 -19.44
CA ARG A 4 -28.35 64.64 -20.08
C ARG A 4 -27.85 63.69 -21.21
N TYR A 5 -28.27 62.43 -21.41
CA TYR A 5 -29.52 61.64 -21.29
C TYR A 5 -29.17 60.12 -21.08
N SER A 6 -29.87 59.25 -20.30
CA SER A 6 -31.18 58.56 -20.49
C SER A 6 -31.22 57.59 -21.70
N ASN A 7 -31.84 56.39 -21.76
CA ASN A 7 -32.72 55.57 -20.89
C ASN A 7 -33.10 54.25 -21.66
N TRP A 8 -33.31 53.12 -20.95
CA TRP A 8 -34.32 52.02 -21.17
C TRP A 8 -34.15 51.09 -22.41
N VAL A 9 -34.63 49.82 -22.52
CA VAL A 9 -35.88 49.12 -22.10
C VAL A 9 -35.66 47.57 -22.07
N PHE A 10 -36.47 46.87 -21.25
CA PHE A 10 -36.83 45.43 -21.16
C PHE A 10 -37.22 44.73 -22.50
N TRP A 11 -37.26 43.38 -22.54
CA TRP A 11 -38.48 42.55 -22.79
C TRP A 11 -38.20 41.04 -22.68
N LEU A 12 -39.07 40.35 -21.92
CA LEU A 12 -39.29 38.90 -21.78
C LEU A 12 -40.34 38.46 -22.81
N TRP A 13 -40.22 37.30 -23.44
CA TRP A 13 -41.40 36.56 -23.98
C TRP A 13 -41.23 35.03 -23.89
N LEU A 14 -42.20 34.41 -23.22
CA LEU A 14 -42.58 32.99 -23.19
C LEU A 14 -43.47 32.67 -24.40
N ILE A 15 -43.34 31.50 -25.04
CA ILE A 15 -44.46 30.74 -25.63
C ILE A 15 -44.19 29.22 -25.52
N PHE A 16 -45.25 28.51 -25.13
CA PHE A 16 -45.43 27.08 -24.88
C PHE A 16 -46.04 26.32 -26.08
N LEU A 17 -46.21 24.99 -25.90
CA LEU A 17 -46.93 23.93 -26.66
C LEU A 17 -46.08 23.14 -27.70
N GLU A 18 -45.79 21.85 -27.47
CA GLU A 18 -46.63 20.61 -27.43
C GLU A 18 -47.19 20.16 -28.79
N LEU A 19 -46.91 18.88 -29.14
CA LEU A 19 -47.70 17.87 -29.88
C LEU A 19 -46.73 16.69 -30.22
N THR A 20 -46.70 15.58 -29.46
CA THR A 20 -47.49 14.30 -29.55
C THR A 20 -46.97 13.23 -30.54
N TYR A 21 -46.75 12.01 -30.00
CA TYR A 21 -47.06 10.64 -30.57
C TYR A 21 -46.33 10.18 -31.87
N SER A 22 -45.92 8.92 -32.13
CA SER A 22 -45.98 7.61 -31.46
C SER A 22 -45.10 6.54 -32.16
N ASP A 23 -44.80 5.47 -31.42
CA ASP A 23 -44.73 4.02 -31.75
C ASP A 23 -43.85 3.45 -32.90
N GLY A 24 -43.17 2.32 -32.60
CA GLY A 24 -42.24 1.52 -33.45
C GLY A 24 -42.94 0.54 -34.41
N PRO A 25 -42.52 -0.75 -34.59
CA PRO A 25 -41.23 -1.45 -34.37
C PRO A 25 -40.81 -2.39 -35.56
N ASP A 26 -39.79 -3.24 -35.32
CA ASP A 26 -39.46 -4.56 -35.92
C ASP A 26 -38.83 -4.72 -37.33
N LEU A 27 -37.67 -5.40 -37.40
CA LEU A 27 -37.51 -6.79 -37.93
C LEU A 27 -36.03 -7.20 -38.13
N ASN A 28 -35.64 -8.30 -37.47
CA ASN A 28 -34.46 -9.14 -37.74
C ASN A 28 -34.55 -9.84 -39.11
N TRP A 29 -33.43 -10.13 -39.80
CA TRP A 29 -33.22 -11.40 -40.54
C TRP A 29 -31.71 -11.70 -40.74
N TRP A 30 -31.42 -12.99 -40.85
CA TRP A 30 -30.14 -13.71 -40.71
C TRP A 30 -29.35 -13.96 -42.01
N ALA A 31 -28.13 -14.47 -41.83
CA ALA A 31 -27.35 -15.42 -42.67
C ALA A 31 -26.51 -14.83 -43.82
N GLU A 32 -25.17 -14.95 -43.71
CA GLU A 32 -24.30 -15.98 -44.33
C GLU A 32 -24.10 -15.81 -45.84
N PHE A 33 -22.86 -15.57 -46.29
CA PHE A 33 -22.15 -16.47 -47.20
C PHE A 33 -20.68 -16.02 -47.39
N SER A 34 -19.86 -17.04 -47.55
CA SER A 34 -18.40 -17.15 -47.58
C SER A 34 -17.69 -16.67 -48.85
N ASN A 35 -16.40 -16.33 -48.67
CA ASN A 35 -15.22 -16.53 -49.55
C ASN A 35 -15.27 -16.09 -51.02
N LEU A 36 -14.26 -15.30 -51.44
CA LEU A 36 -13.37 -15.62 -52.57
C LEU A 36 -12.23 -14.59 -52.73
N ASP A 37 -11.15 -15.11 -53.31
CA ASP A 37 -9.76 -14.63 -53.31
C ASP A 37 -9.44 -13.39 -54.17
N SER A 38 -8.31 -12.77 -53.82
CA SER A 38 -7.45 -11.78 -54.53
C SER A 38 -7.11 -12.18 -56.00
N PRO A 39 -6.46 -11.36 -56.91
CA PRO A 39 -5.49 -10.29 -56.63
C PRO A 39 -5.30 -9.10 -57.64
N ASN A 40 -4.45 -8.13 -57.23
CA ASN A 40 -3.56 -7.21 -57.99
C ASN A 40 -4.11 -6.19 -59.02
N LEU A 41 -3.82 -4.88 -58.81
CA LEU A 41 -2.84 -4.11 -59.62
C LEU A 41 -2.59 -2.68 -59.09
N LEU A 42 -1.34 -2.23 -59.25
CA LEU A 42 -0.77 -0.91 -58.92
C LEU A 42 -1.11 0.17 -59.98
N ALA A 43 -1.31 1.44 -59.57
CA ALA A 43 -0.53 2.61 -60.05
C ALA A 43 -1.16 3.99 -59.68
N ALA A 44 -0.34 4.79 -58.98
CA ALA A 44 -0.14 6.24 -59.02
C ALA A 44 -1.28 7.22 -59.41
N THR A 45 -1.54 8.22 -58.54
CA THR A 45 -1.10 9.63 -58.74
C THR A 45 -1.60 10.55 -57.61
N SER A 46 -0.81 11.58 -57.33
CA SER A 46 -0.86 12.51 -56.20
C SER A 46 -1.79 13.74 -56.40
N LEU A 47 -2.62 14.04 -55.38
CA LEU A 47 -2.94 15.33 -54.71
C LEU A 47 -3.22 16.63 -55.52
N PRO A 48 -4.16 17.52 -55.11
CA PRO A 48 -3.99 18.30 -53.85
C PRO A 48 -5.23 18.69 -53.00
N LYS A 49 -5.00 18.76 -51.66
CA LYS A 49 -5.38 19.77 -50.62
C LYS A 49 -6.88 20.14 -50.44
N LYS A 50 -7.49 20.26 -49.24
CA LYS A 50 -7.03 20.80 -47.93
C LYS A 50 -8.11 20.62 -46.81
N HIS A 51 -7.65 20.41 -45.56
CA HIS A 51 -8.21 20.75 -44.21
C HIS A 51 -9.60 20.21 -43.76
N GLU A 52 -9.88 19.83 -42.51
CA GLU A 52 -9.12 19.69 -41.24
C GLU A 52 -10.12 19.22 -40.17
N ASP A 53 -9.84 18.13 -39.43
CA ASP A 53 -10.21 18.00 -38.01
C ASP A 53 -9.56 16.73 -37.40
N ARG A 54 -8.35 16.88 -36.85
CA ARG A 54 -7.65 15.81 -36.10
C ARG A 54 -6.71 16.41 -35.08
N THR A 55 -7.21 16.84 -33.92
CA THR A 55 -6.34 17.15 -32.77
C THR A 55 -6.98 16.97 -31.39
N PHE A 56 -8.19 16.41 -31.25
CA PHE A 56 -8.82 16.27 -29.93
C PHE A 56 -8.85 14.84 -29.36
N SER A 57 -8.76 13.79 -30.19
CA SER A 57 -8.90 12.40 -29.73
C SER A 57 -7.58 11.66 -29.42
N LEU A 58 -6.42 12.25 -29.74
CA LEU A 58 -5.11 11.60 -29.57
C LEU A 58 -4.43 11.88 -28.21
N LYS A 59 -4.76 13.01 -27.54
CA LYS A 59 -4.15 13.38 -26.25
C LYS A 59 -4.71 12.57 -25.07
N ILE A 60 -6.00 12.25 -25.09
CA ILE A 60 -6.65 11.46 -24.02
C ILE A 60 -6.12 10.01 -24.03
N GLY A 61 -5.89 9.45 -25.21
CA GLY A 61 -5.32 8.10 -25.36
C GLY A 61 -3.84 7.99 -24.96
N SER A 62 -3.04 9.05 -25.13
CA SER A 62 -1.64 9.05 -24.70
C SER A 62 -1.50 9.25 -23.19
N GLU A 63 -2.34 10.09 -22.59
CA GLU A 63 -2.33 10.35 -21.15
C GLU A 63 -2.78 9.11 -20.36
N ILE A 64 -3.85 8.44 -20.80
CA ILE A 64 -4.33 7.19 -20.19
C ILE A 64 -3.33 6.05 -20.41
N LYS A 65 -2.69 5.95 -21.59
CA LYS A 65 -1.62 4.96 -21.81
C LYS A 65 -0.38 5.23 -20.96
N ARG A 66 -0.05 6.49 -20.69
CA ARG A 66 1.03 6.88 -19.78
C ARG A 66 0.70 6.47 -18.34
N GLN A 67 -0.49 6.81 -17.85
CA GLN A 67 -0.97 6.41 -16.53
C GLN A 67 -1.01 4.88 -16.37
N VAL A 68 -1.48 4.14 -17.38
CA VAL A 68 -1.49 2.66 -17.37
C VAL A 68 -0.08 2.06 -17.44
N ASN A 69 0.87 2.71 -18.11
CA ASN A 69 2.27 2.26 -18.13
C ASN A 69 3.04 2.61 -16.84
N GLU A 70 2.68 3.69 -16.15
CA GLU A 70 3.23 4.04 -14.83
C GLU A 70 2.69 3.10 -13.74
N ILE A 71 1.40 2.75 -13.76
CA ILE A 71 0.81 1.72 -12.87
C ILE A 71 1.44 0.33 -13.09
N LYS A 72 2.03 0.07 -14.27
CA LYS A 72 2.71 -1.20 -14.61
C LYS A 72 4.16 -1.31 -14.13
N LYS A 73 4.73 -0.29 -13.48
CA LYS A 73 6.14 -0.26 -13.04
C LYS A 73 6.34 -0.23 -11.51
N VAL A 74 5.27 -0.36 -10.72
CA VAL A 74 5.32 -0.27 -9.26
C VAL A 74 6.13 -1.43 -8.65
N GLY A 75 7.30 -1.12 -8.07
CA GLY A 75 8.32 -2.03 -7.57
C GLY A 75 9.39 -2.45 -8.59
N TYR A 76 9.46 -1.83 -9.78
CA TYR A 76 10.43 -2.19 -10.82
C TYR A 76 11.03 -0.97 -11.51
N ALA A 77 12.36 -0.85 -11.42
CA ALA A 77 13.16 0.10 -12.18
C ALA A 77 14.20 -0.67 -13.04
N PRO A 78 14.47 -0.25 -14.29
CA PRO A 78 15.42 -0.96 -15.16
C PRO A 78 16.86 -1.00 -14.61
N SER A 79 17.25 0.04 -13.88
CA SER A 79 18.58 0.27 -13.32
C SER A 79 18.62 0.14 -11.80
N LEU A 80 17.54 -0.28 -11.13
CA LEU A 80 17.46 -0.28 -9.67
C LEU A 80 16.57 -1.42 -9.14
N MET A 81 17.00 -2.05 -8.05
CA MET A 81 16.20 -3.05 -7.31
C MET A 81 16.36 -2.91 -5.80
N LEU A 82 15.35 -3.37 -5.05
CA LEU A 82 15.43 -3.52 -3.60
C LEU A 82 15.65 -4.99 -3.25
N ILE A 83 16.63 -5.26 -2.39
CA ILE A 83 16.95 -6.61 -1.90
C ILE A 83 16.76 -6.73 -0.39
N ASP A 84 16.56 -7.96 0.08
CA ASP A 84 16.52 -8.35 1.49
C ASP A 84 15.43 -7.67 2.36
N GLY A 85 14.56 -6.86 1.75
CA GLY A 85 13.31 -6.39 2.35
C GLY A 85 12.22 -7.45 2.37
N VAL A 86 11.25 -7.31 3.29
CA VAL A 86 10.13 -8.25 3.43
C VAL A 86 9.12 -8.06 2.30
N THR A 87 8.97 -6.83 1.80
CA THR A 87 8.06 -6.48 0.72
C THR A 87 8.79 -5.83 -0.45
N LYS A 88 8.12 -5.68 -1.60
CA LYS A 88 8.67 -4.99 -2.78
C LYS A 88 8.89 -3.48 -2.61
N HIS A 89 8.45 -2.91 -1.49
CA HIS A 89 8.48 -1.48 -1.20
C HIS A 89 9.65 -1.12 -0.29
N GLU A 90 10.41 -2.11 0.19
CA GLU A 90 11.50 -1.90 1.11
C GLU A 90 12.69 -2.79 0.78
N GLY A 91 13.88 -2.35 1.18
CA GLY A 91 15.10 -3.13 1.05
C GLY A 91 16.34 -2.27 0.86
N THR A 92 17.49 -2.95 0.80
CA THR A 92 18.77 -2.35 0.42
C THR A 92 18.74 -1.97 -1.06
N VAL A 93 19.20 -0.78 -1.40
CA VAL A 93 19.21 -0.29 -2.78
C VAL A 93 20.38 -0.91 -3.54
N LEU A 94 20.08 -1.68 -4.58
CA LEU A 94 21.04 -2.04 -5.60
C LEU A 94 20.81 -1.19 -6.85
N ILE A 95 21.87 -0.58 -7.34
CA ILE A 95 21.87 0.18 -8.59
C ILE A 95 22.72 -0.53 -9.65
N ASN A 96 22.27 -0.47 -10.90
CA ASN A 96 23.02 -0.93 -12.05
C ASN A 96 23.66 0.27 -12.75
N ARG A 97 24.99 0.37 -12.64
CA ARG A 97 25.79 1.37 -13.34
C ARG A 97 26.77 0.67 -14.26
N ASP A 98 26.76 1.04 -15.53
CA ASP A 98 27.63 0.48 -16.57
C ASP A 98 27.58 -1.05 -16.68
N GLY A 99 26.39 -1.65 -16.45
CA GLY A 99 26.19 -3.09 -16.52
C GLY A 99 26.65 -3.86 -15.28
N ARG A 100 27.03 -3.16 -14.20
CA ARG A 100 27.41 -3.74 -12.91
C ARG A 100 26.39 -3.37 -11.86
N TRP A 101 25.95 -4.37 -11.09
CA TRP A 101 25.09 -4.17 -9.93
C TRP A 101 25.93 -4.01 -8.66
N GLY A 102 25.56 -3.05 -7.83
CA GLY A 102 26.19 -2.84 -6.54
C GLY A 102 25.38 -1.93 -5.64
N THR A 103 25.84 -1.78 -4.40
CA THR A 103 25.16 -1.05 -3.33
C THR A 103 25.48 0.45 -3.41
N ILE A 104 24.76 1.22 -2.62
CA ILE A 104 25.03 2.65 -2.40
C ILE A 104 25.47 2.80 -0.96
N CYS A 105 26.47 3.63 -0.69
CA CYS A 105 26.86 3.93 0.67
C CYS A 105 25.83 4.85 1.37
N ASP A 106 25.65 4.67 2.66
CA ASP A 106 24.71 5.43 3.48
C ASP A 106 25.21 6.81 3.93
N ASP A 107 26.45 7.18 3.58
CA ASP A 107 26.98 8.52 3.84
C ASP A 107 26.18 9.59 3.10
N ASN A 108 25.74 10.59 3.88
CA ASN A 108 24.77 11.61 3.46
C ASN A 108 23.45 11.08 2.89
N TRP A 109 23.12 9.80 3.09
CA TRP A 109 21.87 9.22 2.60
C TRP A 109 20.66 9.74 3.39
N THR A 110 19.87 10.61 2.75
CA THR A 110 18.70 11.22 3.36
C THR A 110 17.40 10.80 2.69
N LEU A 111 16.29 11.30 3.22
CA LEU A 111 14.99 11.09 2.62
C LEU A 111 14.86 11.70 1.22
N ARG A 112 15.70 12.67 0.83
CA ARG A 112 15.66 13.24 -0.52
C ARG A 112 16.05 12.19 -1.56
N GLU A 113 17.15 11.49 -1.30
CA GLU A 113 17.65 10.40 -2.14
C GLU A 113 16.67 9.22 -2.12
N ALA A 114 16.17 8.85 -0.95
CA ALA A 114 15.18 7.80 -0.81
C ALA A 114 13.89 8.11 -1.60
N ASN A 115 13.45 9.37 -1.62
CA ASN A 115 12.30 9.79 -2.42
C ASN A 115 12.53 9.66 -3.93
N VAL A 116 13.75 9.88 -4.42
CA VAL A 116 14.10 9.62 -5.82
C VAL A 116 13.98 8.12 -6.10
N VAL A 117 14.57 7.27 -5.26
CA VAL A 117 14.50 5.80 -5.39
C VAL A 117 13.06 5.31 -5.41
N CYS A 118 12.23 5.74 -4.46
CA CYS A 118 10.85 5.29 -4.38
C CYS A 118 10.05 5.71 -5.62
N ARG A 119 10.27 6.92 -6.15
CA ARG A 119 9.66 7.35 -7.42
C ARG A 119 10.17 6.58 -8.62
N MET A 120 11.47 6.25 -8.69
CA MET A 120 12.04 5.38 -9.74
C MET A 120 11.34 4.02 -9.77
N LEU A 121 11.00 3.50 -8.58
CA LEU A 121 10.25 2.25 -8.41
C LEU A 121 8.73 2.42 -8.60
N GLY A 122 8.24 3.61 -8.96
CA GLY A 122 6.80 3.84 -9.14
C GLY A 122 6.01 3.92 -7.83
N PHE A 123 6.67 4.03 -6.68
CA PHE A 123 6.03 4.36 -5.42
C PHE A 123 5.89 5.86 -5.26
N PRO A 124 4.85 6.34 -4.56
CA PRO A 124 4.62 7.78 -4.40
C PRO A 124 5.77 8.52 -3.73
N TYR A 125 6.38 7.94 -2.69
CA TYR A 125 7.44 8.55 -1.88
C TYR A 125 8.09 7.57 -0.90
N ALA A 126 9.19 8.00 -0.26
CA ALA A 126 9.87 7.29 0.82
C ALA A 126 9.27 7.64 2.19
N LEU A 127 9.06 6.62 3.02
CA LEU A 127 8.79 6.73 4.45
C LEU A 127 10.08 6.87 5.25
N GLN A 128 11.14 6.19 4.81
CA GLN A 128 12.41 6.17 5.51
C GLN A 128 13.58 5.98 4.53
N ALA A 129 14.66 6.71 4.78
CA ALA A 129 15.99 6.38 4.31
C ALA A 129 16.66 5.52 5.38
N THR A 130 17.00 4.27 5.05
CA THR A 130 17.63 3.34 6.00
C THR A 130 19.14 3.32 5.79
N THR A 131 19.88 3.22 6.89
CA THR A 131 21.34 3.27 6.92
C THR A 131 21.88 2.07 7.72
N ARG A 132 23.19 1.84 7.67
CA ARG A 132 23.95 0.83 8.41
C ARG A 132 23.48 -0.59 8.19
N ASP A 133 23.28 -0.96 6.92
CA ASP A 133 22.86 -2.30 6.51
C ASP A 133 21.58 -2.76 7.23
N TYR A 134 20.57 -1.89 7.24
CA TYR A 134 19.33 -2.11 7.99
C TYR A 134 18.65 -3.47 7.68
N PHE A 135 18.78 -3.94 6.43
CA PHE A 135 18.17 -5.17 5.95
C PHE A 135 19.06 -6.41 6.07
N PHE A 136 20.28 -6.27 6.63
CA PHE A 136 21.27 -7.35 6.72
C PHE A 136 21.53 -7.97 5.36
N SER A 137 21.95 -7.13 4.42
CA SER A 137 22.11 -7.49 3.02
C SER A 137 23.02 -8.71 2.89
N SER A 138 22.49 -9.72 2.19
CA SER A 138 23.09 -11.06 2.19
C SER A 138 24.16 -11.25 1.10
N GLY A 139 24.51 -10.18 0.39
CA GLY A 139 25.39 -10.20 -0.78
C GLY A 139 26.68 -9.40 -0.58
N ASP A 140 27.77 -9.94 -1.13
CA ASP A 140 29.08 -9.28 -1.22
C ASP A 140 29.10 -8.36 -2.45
N TYR A 141 28.34 -7.27 -2.38
CA TYR A 141 28.25 -6.26 -3.44
C TYR A 141 29.18 -5.09 -3.13
N ASN A 142 29.90 -4.58 -4.14
CA ASN A 142 30.67 -3.35 -4.01
C ASN A 142 29.76 -2.13 -4.01
N TYR A 143 30.16 -1.07 -3.33
CA TYR A 143 29.52 0.24 -3.44
C TYR A 143 29.84 0.85 -4.81
N LEU A 144 28.81 1.32 -5.52
CA LEU A 144 28.93 1.98 -6.84
C LEU A 144 28.62 3.47 -6.79
N MET A 145 28.14 3.95 -5.64
CA MET A 145 27.85 5.35 -5.38
C MET A 145 28.10 5.62 -3.90
N ASP A 146 28.65 6.79 -3.62
CA ASP A 146 28.87 7.32 -2.28
C ASP A 146 28.47 8.81 -2.25
N ASP A 147 28.19 9.36 -1.06
CA ASP A 147 27.86 10.77 -0.84
C ASP A 147 26.78 11.29 -1.82
N VAL A 148 25.69 10.52 -1.95
CA VAL A 148 24.62 10.85 -2.90
C VAL A 148 23.81 12.03 -2.37
N VAL A 149 23.77 13.12 -3.15
CA VAL A 149 23.06 14.35 -2.82
C VAL A 149 22.11 14.72 -3.96
N CYS A 150 20.82 14.61 -3.68
CA CYS A 150 19.71 14.94 -4.55
C CYS A 150 19.01 16.24 -4.11
N GLN A 151 18.44 16.96 -5.08
CA GLN A 151 17.47 18.03 -4.83
C GLN A 151 16.09 17.46 -4.41
N GLY A 152 15.81 16.21 -4.79
CA GLY A 152 14.61 15.44 -4.44
C GLY A 152 13.54 15.43 -5.53
N ASN A 153 13.78 16.06 -6.68
CA ASN A 153 12.87 16.11 -7.83
C ASN A 153 13.44 15.46 -9.10
N GLU A 154 14.60 14.82 -9.00
CA GLU A 154 15.24 14.02 -10.03
C GLU A 154 14.39 12.81 -10.39
N ASP A 155 14.47 12.32 -11.62
CA ASP A 155 13.75 11.11 -12.03
C ASP A 155 14.63 9.84 -11.94
N ASP A 156 15.94 10.02 -11.76
CA ASP A 156 16.93 8.94 -11.64
C ASP A 156 18.06 9.36 -10.67
N LEU A 157 18.61 8.41 -9.90
CA LEU A 157 19.72 8.66 -8.98
C LEU A 157 21.00 9.12 -9.69
N GLU A 158 21.22 8.73 -10.95
CA GLU A 158 22.37 9.19 -11.74
C GLU A 158 22.30 10.69 -12.07
N GLN A 159 21.16 11.35 -11.85
CA GLN A 159 21.01 12.79 -11.99
C GLN A 159 21.40 13.57 -10.73
N CYS A 160 21.54 12.87 -9.60
CA CYS A 160 22.03 13.45 -8.35
C CYS A 160 23.55 13.61 -8.40
N SER A 161 24.10 14.43 -7.51
CA SER A 161 25.54 14.48 -7.29
C SER A 161 25.95 13.30 -6.44
N PHE A 162 27.04 12.61 -6.77
CA PHE A 162 27.57 11.48 -6.00
C PHE A 162 29.06 11.29 -6.32
N TRP A 163 29.75 10.47 -5.54
CA TRP A 163 31.13 10.05 -5.78
C TRP A 163 31.17 8.62 -6.32
N ASP A 164 32.02 8.39 -7.32
CA ASP A 164 32.28 7.06 -7.89
C ASP A 164 33.29 6.25 -7.05
N GLU A 165 34.16 6.95 -6.32
CA GLU A 165 35.06 6.37 -5.32
C GLU A 165 34.35 6.43 -3.96
N HIS A 166 34.40 5.33 -3.20
CA HIS A 166 33.80 5.24 -1.88
C HIS A 166 34.88 4.96 -0.83
N ASP A 167 34.71 5.46 0.39
CA ASP A 167 35.54 5.09 1.55
C ASP A 167 34.78 4.27 2.60
N CYS A 168 33.54 3.89 2.27
CA CYS A 168 32.67 3.10 3.13
C CYS A 168 33.21 1.71 3.44
N PHE A 169 33.06 1.34 4.70
CA PHE A 169 33.39 0.06 5.30
C PHE A 169 32.26 -0.96 5.11
N GLN A 170 32.44 -2.16 5.68
CA GLN A 170 31.39 -3.18 5.65
C GLN A 170 30.17 -2.74 6.45
N ARG A 171 28.96 -3.02 5.93
CA ARG A 171 27.67 -2.75 6.56
C ARG A 171 27.21 -1.29 6.54
N GLU A 172 27.55 -0.56 5.49
CA GLU A 172 27.16 0.84 5.25
C GLU A 172 26.22 0.94 4.04
N GLU A 173 25.46 -0.13 3.74
CA GLU A 173 24.52 -0.13 2.64
C GLU A 173 23.31 0.75 2.93
N ALA A 174 23.06 1.68 2.00
CA ALA A 174 21.86 2.49 1.94
C ALA A 174 20.64 1.66 1.50
N GLY A 175 19.52 1.90 2.15
CA GLY A 175 18.24 1.29 1.81
C GLY A 175 17.10 2.30 1.84
N VAL A 176 15.93 1.85 1.42
CA VAL A 176 14.71 2.65 1.47
C VAL A 176 13.54 1.84 1.96
N ILE A 177 12.55 2.56 2.48
CA ILE A 177 11.20 2.06 2.68
C ILE A 177 10.26 3.06 2.04
N CYS A 178 9.55 2.60 1.03
CA CYS A 178 8.61 3.39 0.26
C CYS A 178 7.21 3.28 0.84
N LEU A 179 6.43 4.35 0.70
CA LEU A 179 5.00 4.26 0.99
C LEU A 179 4.39 3.34 -0.05
N ASN A 180 3.69 2.32 0.43
CA ASN A 180 2.69 1.64 -0.37
C ASN A 180 1.34 2.39 -0.25
N PRO A 181 0.91 3.17 -1.26
CA PRO A 181 -0.35 3.92 -1.21
C PRO A 181 -1.58 3.00 -1.26
N GLU A 182 -1.38 1.76 -1.69
CA GLU A 182 -2.36 0.70 -1.66
C GLU A 182 -1.76 -0.38 -0.76
N PRO A 183 -1.78 -0.23 0.59
CA PRO A 183 -1.20 -1.22 1.50
C PRO A 183 -1.69 -2.65 1.18
N ILE A 184 -2.86 -2.74 0.56
CA ILE A 184 -3.37 -3.91 -0.13
C ILE A 184 -3.35 -3.65 -1.64
N GLU A 185 -2.22 -3.89 -2.32
CA GLU A 185 -2.22 -3.87 -3.78
C GLU A 185 -2.75 -5.19 -4.29
N TRP A 186 -4.01 -5.19 -4.69
CA TRP A 186 -4.55 -6.33 -5.40
C TRP A 186 -3.83 -6.48 -6.74
N GLN A 187 -3.03 -7.55 -6.90
CA GLN A 187 -2.43 -7.90 -8.20
C GLN A 187 -3.46 -8.30 -9.26
N TYR A 188 -4.75 -8.22 -8.92
CA TYR A 188 -5.91 -8.61 -9.69
C TYR A 188 -7.14 -7.86 -9.17
N ASN A 189 -8.23 -7.73 -9.92
CA ASN A 189 -9.45 -7.12 -9.38
C ASN A 189 -10.08 -8.09 -8.37
N ILE A 190 -10.38 -7.71 -7.12
CA ILE A 190 -11.04 -8.60 -6.12
C ILE A 190 -12.27 -9.30 -6.72
N ARG A 191 -13.02 -8.59 -7.58
CA ARG A 191 -14.23 -9.10 -8.24
C ARG A 191 -13.95 -9.92 -9.50
N SER A 192 -12.77 -9.76 -10.09
CA SER A 192 -12.31 -10.51 -11.27
C SER A 192 -10.81 -10.80 -11.13
N PRO A 193 -10.44 -11.80 -10.31
CA PRO A 193 -9.07 -12.03 -9.94
C PRO A 193 -8.27 -12.64 -11.11
N ASP A 194 -7.87 -11.82 -12.06
CA ASP A 194 -6.98 -12.15 -13.18
C ASP A 194 -5.53 -11.82 -12.80
N LEU A 195 -4.62 -12.81 -12.81
CA LEU A 195 -3.20 -12.58 -12.55
C LEU A 195 -2.61 -11.69 -13.65
N LYS A 196 -1.98 -10.57 -13.26
CA LYS A 196 -1.24 -9.69 -14.19
C LYS A 196 -0.22 -10.52 -14.98
N ASN A 197 -0.16 -10.29 -16.30
CA ASN A 197 0.76 -10.94 -17.25
C ASN A 197 0.59 -12.46 -17.42
N VAL A 198 -0.56 -13.01 -17.04
CA VAL A 198 -0.96 -14.39 -17.33
C VAL A 198 -2.14 -14.37 -18.29
N ASP A 199 -2.22 -15.35 -19.19
CA ASP A 199 -3.38 -15.48 -20.05
C ASP A 199 -4.66 -15.67 -19.23
N LYS A 200 -5.76 -15.03 -19.65
CA LYS A 200 -7.03 -15.08 -18.92
C LYS A 200 -7.60 -16.50 -18.86
N SER A 201 -7.51 -17.25 -19.97
CA SER A 201 -8.03 -18.61 -20.01
C SER A 201 -7.26 -19.53 -19.07
N LEU A 202 -5.93 -19.34 -18.99
CA LEU A 202 -5.08 -20.07 -18.06
C LEU A 202 -5.44 -19.70 -16.61
N THR A 203 -5.62 -18.42 -16.31
CA THR A 203 -5.99 -17.96 -14.97
C THR A 203 -7.33 -18.54 -14.52
N GLU A 204 -8.34 -18.54 -15.39
CA GLU A 204 -9.64 -19.17 -15.11
C GLU A 204 -9.51 -20.68 -14.87
N THR A 205 -8.65 -21.35 -15.62
CA THR A 205 -8.37 -22.78 -15.44
C THR A 205 -7.73 -23.03 -14.08
N MET A 206 -6.74 -22.21 -13.70
CA MET A 206 -6.06 -22.31 -12.41
C MET A 206 -7.02 -22.07 -11.24
N ARG A 207 -7.98 -21.16 -11.37
CA ARG A 207 -9.01 -20.91 -10.35
C ARG A 207 -9.98 -22.08 -10.16
N LYS A 208 -10.21 -22.85 -11.22
CA LYS A 208 -11.12 -24.01 -11.18
C LYS A 208 -10.43 -25.28 -10.69
N GLN A 209 -9.09 -25.29 -10.63
CA GLN A 209 -8.32 -26.46 -10.21
C GLN A 209 -8.45 -26.67 -8.69
N PRO A 210 -9.11 -27.76 -8.23
CA PRO A 210 -9.22 -28.05 -6.81
C PRO A 210 -7.88 -28.54 -6.21
N PHE A 211 -7.67 -28.18 -4.96
CA PHE A 211 -6.52 -28.60 -4.16
C PHE A 211 -6.92 -28.83 -2.70
N LEU A 212 -6.05 -29.47 -1.93
CA LEU A 212 -6.17 -29.61 -0.48
C LEU A 212 -4.88 -29.15 0.19
N ALA A 213 -4.98 -28.23 1.14
CA ALA A 213 -3.85 -27.78 1.95
C ALA A 213 -3.80 -28.55 3.28
N SER A 214 -2.59 -28.87 3.76
CA SER A 214 -2.36 -29.52 5.06
C SER A 214 -1.02 -29.10 5.66
N LEU A 215 -0.87 -29.25 6.97
CA LEU A 215 0.37 -28.93 7.67
C LEU A 215 1.22 -30.18 7.90
N LYS A 216 2.51 -30.11 7.52
CA LYS A 216 3.49 -31.19 7.74
C LYS A 216 4.56 -30.76 8.74
N LYS A 217 4.78 -31.60 9.75
CA LYS A 217 5.84 -31.44 10.76
C LYS A 217 7.20 -31.84 10.18
N SER A 218 8.24 -31.08 10.51
CA SER A 218 9.62 -31.51 10.37
C SER A 218 10.07 -32.36 11.57
N MET A 219 11.28 -32.91 11.51
CA MET A 219 11.85 -33.78 12.54
C MET A 219 12.29 -33.07 13.83
N SER A 220 12.15 -31.74 13.93
CA SER A 220 12.36 -30.92 15.15
C SER A 220 11.22 -29.90 15.28
N ASP A 221 11.17 -29.10 16.36
CA ASP A 221 10.21 -27.98 16.63
C ASP A 221 10.22 -26.84 15.57
N ALA A 222 10.53 -27.18 14.32
CA ALA A 222 10.54 -26.32 13.16
C ALA A 222 9.11 -25.93 12.72
N PRO A 223 8.97 -24.80 12.03
CA PRO A 223 7.69 -24.37 11.47
C PRO A 223 7.06 -25.46 10.60
N LEU A 224 5.73 -25.54 10.66
CA LEU A 224 4.91 -26.49 9.93
C LEU A 224 4.87 -26.10 8.45
N LEU A 225 5.34 -26.98 7.58
CA LEU A 225 5.30 -26.72 6.14
C LEU A 225 3.87 -26.79 5.62
N VAL A 226 3.48 -25.80 4.81
CA VAL A 226 2.19 -25.80 4.11
C VAL A 226 2.32 -26.66 2.86
N GLN A 227 1.89 -27.93 2.95
CA GLN A 227 1.88 -28.85 1.83
C GLN A 227 0.51 -28.81 1.13
N VAL A 228 0.54 -28.79 -0.20
CA VAL A 228 -0.66 -28.82 -1.02
C VAL A 228 -0.71 -30.08 -1.86
N GLN A 229 -1.88 -30.72 -1.89
CA GLN A 229 -2.21 -31.81 -2.78
C GLN A 229 -3.17 -31.31 -3.87
N LEU A 230 -2.82 -31.46 -5.14
CA LEU A 230 -3.76 -31.20 -6.23
C LEU A 230 -4.67 -32.41 -6.43
N LEU A 231 -5.97 -32.16 -6.60
CA LEU A 231 -6.95 -33.22 -6.88
C LEU A 231 -7.02 -33.46 -8.40
N LEU A 232 -6.14 -34.34 -8.87
CA LEU A 232 -6.02 -34.80 -10.25
C LEU A 232 -6.19 -36.34 -10.30
N ASP A 233 -6.21 -36.93 -11.50
CA ASP A 233 -6.24 -38.40 -11.67
C ASP A 233 -5.04 -39.11 -11.00
N THR A 234 -3.93 -38.37 -10.82
CA THR A 234 -2.76 -38.80 -10.06
C THR A 234 -2.52 -37.88 -8.87
N THR A 235 -2.09 -38.44 -7.74
CA THR A 235 -1.77 -37.65 -6.54
C THR A 235 -0.49 -36.85 -6.78
N PHE A 236 -0.62 -35.52 -6.83
CA PHE A 236 0.50 -34.60 -6.98
C PHE A 236 0.62 -33.70 -5.74
N PHE A 237 1.83 -33.55 -5.21
CA PHE A 237 2.13 -32.71 -4.05
C PHE A 237 3.05 -31.54 -4.44
N GLY A 238 2.77 -30.37 -3.90
CA GLY A 238 3.61 -29.19 -4.01
C GLY A 238 3.42 -28.26 -2.82
N GLY A 239 3.89 -27.02 -2.95
CA GLY A 239 3.80 -26.01 -1.90
C GLY A 239 2.97 -24.80 -2.30
N VAL A 240 2.88 -23.86 -1.37
CA VAL A 240 2.27 -22.54 -1.59
C VAL A 240 3.35 -21.53 -1.98
N CYS A 241 3.06 -20.73 -3.00
CA CYS A 241 3.88 -19.59 -3.41
C CYS A 241 3.96 -18.56 -2.27
N VAL A 242 5.16 -18.00 -2.06
CA VAL A 242 5.40 -16.99 -1.02
C VAL A 242 4.80 -15.63 -1.34
N ASP A 243 4.46 -15.37 -2.60
CA ASP A 243 3.89 -14.10 -3.03
C ASP A 243 2.48 -13.93 -2.45
N GLN A 244 2.25 -12.81 -1.76
CA GLN A 244 0.94 -12.43 -1.19
C GLN A 244 0.43 -13.38 -0.09
N PHE A 245 1.31 -14.22 0.48
CA PHE A 245 0.99 -15.00 1.66
C PHE A 245 1.33 -14.19 2.92
N HIS A 246 0.32 -13.84 3.71
CA HIS A 246 0.45 -13.02 4.91
C HIS A 246 -0.13 -13.74 6.13
N GLY A 247 -0.33 -13.00 7.22
CA GLY A 247 -0.90 -13.52 8.46
C GLY A 247 -2.32 -14.10 8.30
N ALA A 248 -3.14 -13.53 7.43
CA ALA A 248 -4.52 -14.00 7.20
C ALA A 248 -4.56 -15.43 6.64
N GLU A 249 -3.77 -15.72 5.60
CA GLU A 249 -3.64 -17.05 5.01
C GLU A 249 -3.07 -18.05 6.02
N ALA A 250 -2.06 -17.63 6.79
CA ALA A 250 -1.44 -18.44 7.83
C ALA A 250 -2.47 -18.83 8.91
N ASN A 251 -3.30 -17.89 9.34
CA ASN A 251 -4.34 -18.11 10.33
C ASN A 251 -5.39 -19.11 9.85
N VAL A 252 -5.84 -18.99 8.59
CA VAL A 252 -6.81 -19.93 8.01
C VAL A 252 -6.26 -21.35 8.05
N ILE A 253 -5.01 -21.58 7.63
CA ILE A 253 -4.44 -22.94 7.61
C ILE A 253 -4.18 -23.51 9.02
N CYS A 254 -3.71 -22.70 9.96
CA CYS A 254 -3.51 -23.15 11.35
C CYS A 254 -4.84 -23.56 12.01
N ARG A 255 -5.92 -22.80 11.77
CA ARG A 255 -7.26 -23.12 12.30
C ARG A 255 -7.85 -24.36 11.63
N ALA A 256 -7.74 -24.46 10.30
CA ALA A 256 -8.25 -25.59 9.53
C ALA A 256 -7.67 -26.93 10.00
N GLU A 257 -6.40 -26.95 10.41
CA GLU A 257 -5.68 -28.13 10.91
C GLU A 257 -5.76 -28.30 12.45
N GLY A 258 -6.60 -27.49 13.12
CA GLY A 258 -6.81 -27.56 14.57
C GLY A 258 -5.56 -27.21 15.41
N GLN A 259 -4.61 -26.45 14.84
CA GLN A 259 -3.38 -26.03 15.52
C GLN A 259 -3.53 -24.65 16.21
N GLY A 260 -4.73 -24.07 16.22
CA GLY A 260 -4.99 -22.75 16.77
C GLY A 260 -4.80 -21.65 15.71
N PHE A 261 -4.05 -20.61 16.04
CA PHE A 261 -3.80 -19.45 15.21
C PHE A 261 -2.34 -19.40 14.74
N ALA A 262 -2.04 -18.68 13.66
CA ALA A 262 -0.68 -18.52 13.19
C ALA A 262 0.04 -17.42 13.97
N VAL A 263 1.12 -17.78 14.67
CA VAL A 263 1.99 -16.84 15.38
C VAL A 263 3.04 -16.25 14.45
N ASN A 264 3.49 -17.01 13.46
CA ASN A 264 4.47 -16.55 12.48
C ASN A 264 4.37 -17.36 11.18
N TYR A 265 4.92 -16.82 10.09
CA TYR A 265 5.11 -17.55 8.84
C TYR A 265 6.51 -17.28 8.28
N HIS A 266 7.05 -18.26 7.57
CA HIS A 266 8.43 -18.29 7.12
C HIS A 266 8.51 -18.73 5.67
N LYS A 267 9.50 -18.17 4.96
CA LYS A 267 9.92 -18.64 3.65
C LYS A 267 10.97 -19.73 3.81
N VAL A 268 10.71 -20.92 3.28
CA VAL A 268 11.59 -22.10 3.36
C VAL A 268 12.03 -22.52 1.97
N ARG A 269 13.28 -22.94 1.81
CA ARG A 269 13.81 -23.45 0.53
C ARG A 269 13.36 -24.89 0.30
N VAL A 270 12.98 -25.19 -0.94
CA VAL A 270 12.37 -26.49 -1.29
C VAL A 270 13.38 -27.66 -1.28
N ASN A 271 14.68 -27.38 -1.44
CA ASN A 271 15.75 -28.40 -1.51
C ASN A 271 16.30 -28.86 -0.14
N GLU A 272 15.63 -28.54 0.97
CA GLU A 272 16.01 -29.11 2.26
C GLU A 272 15.64 -30.61 2.30
N PRO A 273 16.57 -31.51 2.67
CA PRO A 273 16.40 -32.97 2.56
C PRO A 273 15.26 -33.56 3.39
N THR A 274 14.62 -32.75 4.25
CA THR A 274 13.52 -33.14 5.13
C THR A 274 12.13 -32.98 4.51
N TRP A 275 11.99 -32.30 3.37
CA TRP A 275 10.68 -31.90 2.84
C TRP A 275 10.31 -32.61 1.54
N THR A 276 9.05 -33.05 1.44
CA THR A 276 8.49 -33.77 0.27
C THR A 276 7.88 -32.85 -0.79
N VAL A 277 8.09 -31.53 -0.67
CA VAL A 277 7.56 -30.53 -1.60
C VAL A 277 8.58 -30.28 -2.70
N THR A 278 8.14 -30.07 -3.94
CA THR A 278 9.00 -29.93 -5.12
C THR A 278 9.08 -28.50 -5.65
N TYR A 279 7.96 -27.77 -5.66
CA TYR A 279 7.87 -26.36 -6.05
C TYR A 279 6.48 -25.79 -5.69
N PRO A 280 6.28 -24.46 -5.72
CA PRO A 280 4.96 -23.88 -5.50
C PRO A 280 3.99 -24.21 -6.64
N VAL A 281 2.87 -24.84 -6.30
CA VAL A 281 1.79 -25.24 -7.22
C VAL A 281 0.45 -24.59 -6.91
N VAL A 282 0.38 -23.89 -5.79
CA VAL A 282 -0.75 -23.02 -5.45
C VAL A 282 -0.22 -21.65 -5.12
N ARG A 283 -0.93 -20.64 -5.61
CA ARG A 283 -0.76 -19.25 -5.21
C ARG A 283 -2.05 -18.79 -4.56
N ILE A 284 -1.98 -18.43 -3.29
CA ILE A 284 -3.10 -17.79 -2.63
C ILE A 284 -3.11 -16.34 -3.08
N GLY A 285 -4.26 -15.91 -3.58
CA GLY A 285 -4.51 -14.53 -3.94
C GLY A 285 -4.76 -13.69 -2.69
N HIS A 286 -5.74 -14.08 -1.88
CA HIS A 286 -6.03 -13.51 -0.55
C HIS A 286 -7.00 -14.40 0.22
N CYS A 287 -6.92 -14.32 1.54
CA CYS A 287 -7.93 -14.74 2.50
C CYS A 287 -8.36 -13.53 3.35
N PHE A 288 -9.65 -13.37 3.63
CA PHE A 288 -10.17 -12.44 4.63
C PHE A 288 -9.84 -12.85 6.08
N GLY A 289 -9.34 -14.07 6.28
CA GLY A 289 -8.97 -14.58 7.58
C GLY A 289 -10.16 -15.15 8.37
N ASN A 290 -11.38 -15.22 7.82
CA ASN A 290 -12.54 -15.88 8.42
C ASN A 290 -12.92 -17.19 7.72
N GLU A 291 -12.20 -17.55 6.67
CA GLU A 291 -12.38 -18.78 5.92
C GLU A 291 -12.16 -20.02 6.78
N SER A 292 -12.85 -21.10 6.43
CA SER A 292 -12.79 -22.37 7.15
C SER A 292 -11.57 -23.19 6.76
N ARG A 293 -11.16 -23.09 5.48
CA ARG A 293 -9.98 -23.76 4.94
C ARG A 293 -9.33 -22.88 3.87
N LEU A 294 -8.06 -23.14 3.54
CA LEU A 294 -7.28 -22.33 2.59
C LEU A 294 -7.84 -22.40 1.16
N GLU A 295 -8.61 -23.43 0.87
CA GLU A 295 -9.33 -23.69 -0.37
C GLU A 295 -10.51 -22.73 -0.59
N ASP A 296 -11.08 -22.17 0.49
CA ASP A 296 -12.19 -21.21 0.42
C ASP A 296 -11.70 -19.81 0.04
N CYS A 297 -10.40 -19.56 0.18
CA CYS A 297 -9.75 -18.32 -0.21
C CYS A 297 -9.69 -18.18 -1.74
N VAL A 298 -9.43 -16.97 -2.23
CA VAL A 298 -9.13 -16.80 -3.66
C VAL A 298 -7.75 -17.41 -3.91
N ALA A 299 -7.70 -18.49 -4.70
CA ALA A 299 -6.48 -19.22 -4.97
C ALA A 299 -6.38 -19.65 -6.44
N PHE A 300 -5.15 -19.88 -6.88
CA PHE A 300 -4.81 -20.33 -8.23
C PHE A 300 -3.92 -21.56 -8.12
N ALA A 301 -4.32 -22.68 -8.72
CA ALA A 301 -3.60 -23.94 -8.65
C ALA A 301 -3.27 -24.47 -10.04
N HIS A 302 -2.06 -25.01 -10.24
CA HIS A 302 -1.68 -25.62 -11.52
C HIS A 302 -0.63 -26.72 -11.32
N PRO A 303 -0.76 -27.89 -11.98
CA PRO A 303 0.20 -28.99 -11.84
C PRO A 303 1.61 -28.66 -12.30
N GLU A 304 1.76 -27.85 -13.35
CA GLU A 304 3.09 -27.42 -13.84
C GLU A 304 3.70 -26.27 -13.03
N GLY A 305 3.00 -25.82 -11.97
CA GLY A 305 3.40 -24.71 -11.12
C GLY A 305 2.68 -23.41 -11.45
N VAL A 306 2.75 -22.48 -10.50
CA VAL A 306 2.08 -21.18 -10.57
C VAL A 306 3.08 -20.04 -10.78
N PRO A 307 2.66 -18.90 -11.36
CA PRO A 307 3.50 -17.70 -11.43
C PRO A 307 3.86 -17.21 -10.03
N CYS A 308 5.13 -17.36 -9.65
CA CYS A 308 5.67 -17.04 -8.34
C CYS A 308 7.05 -16.38 -8.49
N SER A 309 7.34 -15.36 -7.68
CA SER A 309 8.64 -14.64 -7.69
C SER A 309 9.81 -15.58 -7.41
N ASN A 310 9.60 -16.58 -6.54
CA ASN A 310 10.63 -17.54 -6.14
C ASN A 310 10.11 -18.97 -6.25
N LYS A 311 10.45 -19.65 -7.34
CA LYS A 311 10.06 -21.05 -7.61
C LYS A 311 10.76 -22.08 -6.72
N SER A 312 11.81 -21.68 -6.01
CA SER A 312 12.60 -22.57 -5.14
C SER A 312 12.28 -22.36 -3.66
N ALA A 313 11.21 -21.61 -3.36
CA ALA A 313 10.78 -21.30 -2.00
C ALA A 313 9.28 -21.52 -1.82
N VAL A 314 8.92 -21.96 -0.61
CA VAL A 314 7.56 -22.27 -0.19
C VAL A 314 7.31 -21.77 1.23
N VAL A 315 6.05 -21.74 1.64
CA VAL A 315 5.63 -21.22 2.94
C VAL A 315 5.62 -22.30 4.03
N ALA A 316 6.14 -21.96 5.20
CA ALA A 316 5.93 -22.68 6.46
C ALA A 316 5.31 -21.74 7.51
N VAL A 317 4.56 -22.28 8.47
CA VAL A 317 3.86 -21.52 9.50
C VAL A 317 4.14 -22.06 10.89
N THR A 318 4.16 -21.18 11.88
CA THR A 318 4.22 -21.54 13.29
C THR A 318 2.87 -21.25 13.91
N CYS A 319 2.17 -22.28 14.37
CA CYS A 319 0.85 -22.13 14.99
C CYS A 319 0.96 -22.10 16.53
N GLY A 320 0.03 -21.40 17.18
CA GLY A 320 -0.07 -21.23 18.63
C GLY A 320 -1.52 -21.03 19.06
N ALA A 321 -1.75 -20.91 20.37
CA ALA A 321 -3.11 -20.88 20.93
C ALA A 321 -3.67 -19.47 21.15
N VAL A 322 -2.84 -18.44 21.08
CA VAL A 322 -3.18 -17.07 21.48
C VAL A 322 -2.63 -16.07 20.47
N LEU A 323 -3.38 -15.02 20.17
CA LEU A 323 -2.97 -13.90 19.33
C LEU A 323 -3.60 -12.59 19.83
N PRO A 324 -3.02 -11.42 19.47
CA PRO A 324 -3.68 -10.13 19.62
C PRO A 324 -4.85 -9.97 18.64
N ASP A 325 -5.69 -8.97 18.87
CA ASP A 325 -6.77 -8.54 17.98
C ASP A 325 -7.00 -7.05 18.22
N LEU A 326 -6.63 -6.22 17.24
CA LEU A 326 -6.71 -4.77 17.33
C LEU A 326 -8.08 -4.28 16.85
N GLU A 327 -8.74 -3.51 17.71
CA GLU A 327 -10.02 -2.89 17.41
C GLU A 327 -9.95 -1.37 17.62
N PRO A 328 -10.17 -0.56 16.58
CA PRO A 328 -10.23 0.89 16.71
C PRO A 328 -11.53 1.34 17.37
N ASP A 329 -11.45 2.33 18.26
CA ASP A 329 -12.62 2.96 18.87
C ASP A 329 -13.32 3.90 17.88
N VAL A 330 -14.38 3.40 17.26
CA VAL A 330 -15.16 4.11 16.24
C VAL A 330 -15.78 5.40 16.77
N GLN A 331 -16.26 5.39 18.01
CA GLN A 331 -16.97 6.54 18.58
C GLN A 331 -15.97 7.64 18.94
N ALA A 332 -14.85 7.29 19.56
CA ALA A 332 -13.79 8.24 19.86
C ALA A 332 -13.23 8.89 18.59
N LEU A 333 -13.04 8.11 17.52
CA LEU A 333 -12.62 8.62 16.21
C LEU A 333 -13.61 9.65 15.66
N GLN A 334 -14.90 9.32 15.65
CA GLN A 334 -15.93 10.19 15.09
C GLN A 334 -16.12 11.48 15.89
N ASP A 335 -16.20 11.37 17.21
CA ASP A 335 -16.54 12.50 18.09
C ASP A 335 -15.39 13.50 18.26
N SER A 336 -14.15 13.03 18.09
CA SER A 336 -12.96 13.88 18.20
C SER A 336 -12.51 14.46 16.86
N ALA A 337 -13.23 14.22 15.77
CA ALA A 337 -12.83 14.68 14.45
C ALA A 337 -13.18 16.16 14.22
N TYR A 338 -12.17 16.99 13.92
CA TYR A 338 -12.35 18.40 13.56
C TYR A 338 -11.25 18.89 12.61
N SER A 339 -11.51 19.97 11.86
CA SER A 339 -10.49 20.57 11.00
C SER A 339 -9.79 21.77 11.61
N THR A 340 -8.48 21.85 11.40
CA THR A 340 -7.63 22.97 11.80
C THR A 340 -6.85 23.50 10.61
N VAL A 341 -6.33 24.72 10.72
CA VAL A 341 -5.42 25.28 9.74
C VAL A 341 -4.16 25.75 10.45
N ILE A 342 -3.01 25.24 10.05
CA ILE A 342 -1.72 25.64 10.61
C ILE A 342 -0.74 25.99 9.48
N PRO A 343 0.16 26.97 9.67
CA PRO A 343 1.27 27.18 8.76
C PRO A 343 2.33 26.09 8.95
N LEU A 344 3.08 25.76 7.89
CA LEU A 344 4.10 24.71 7.92
C LEU A 344 5.20 24.95 8.96
N PHE A 345 5.55 26.21 9.27
CA PHE A 345 6.53 26.48 10.33
C PHE A 345 6.10 26.04 11.73
N GLN A 346 4.79 25.86 11.98
CA GLN A 346 4.30 25.30 13.25
C GLN A 346 4.34 23.77 13.28
N ALA A 347 4.57 23.12 12.14
CA ALA A 347 4.53 21.67 11.99
C ALA A 347 5.93 21.08 11.77
N GLN A 348 6.97 21.68 12.36
CA GLN A 348 8.36 21.25 12.16
C GLN A 348 8.58 19.79 12.54
N CYS A 349 8.04 19.37 13.69
CA CYS A 349 8.11 17.98 14.13
C CYS A 349 7.40 17.03 13.17
N ALA A 350 6.20 17.38 12.73
CA ALA A 350 5.47 16.58 11.75
C ALA A 350 6.14 16.55 10.36
N LEU A 351 6.94 17.57 10.02
CA LEU A 351 7.76 17.57 8.82
C LEU A 351 8.93 16.59 8.96
N GLU A 352 9.59 16.54 10.10
CA GLU A 352 10.66 15.58 10.42
C GLU A 352 10.14 14.13 10.42
N GLU A 353 8.88 13.91 10.82
CA GLU A 353 8.21 12.60 10.84
C GLU A 353 7.55 12.15 9.53
N ASN A 354 7.67 12.90 8.44
CA ASN A 354 7.06 12.53 7.16
C ASN A 354 5.52 12.45 7.18
N CYS A 355 4.87 13.29 7.98
CA CYS A 355 3.41 13.26 8.19
C CYS A 355 2.61 14.11 7.20
N PHE A 356 3.29 14.68 6.20
CA PHE A 356 2.67 15.45 5.12
C PHE A 356 2.75 14.71 3.78
N PRO A 357 1.88 15.03 2.81
CA PRO A 357 2.02 14.49 1.46
C PRO A 357 3.29 15.03 0.78
N PRO A 358 3.86 14.33 -0.22
CA PRO A 358 5.07 14.74 -0.94
C PRO A 358 4.99 16.11 -1.58
N SER A 359 3.78 16.56 -1.93
CA SER A 359 3.56 17.91 -2.45
C SER A 359 4.12 18.98 -1.51
N VAL A 360 4.06 18.74 -0.19
CA VAL A 360 4.63 19.62 0.84
C VAL A 360 6.16 19.56 0.84
N TYR A 361 6.76 18.38 0.81
CA TYR A 361 8.22 18.24 0.78
C TYR A 361 8.84 18.79 -0.51
N ASN A 362 8.18 18.60 -1.64
CA ASN A 362 8.56 19.19 -2.93
C ASN A 362 8.47 20.72 -2.91
N LEU A 363 7.43 21.27 -2.26
CA LEU A 363 7.30 22.71 -2.06
C LEU A 363 8.45 23.26 -1.22
N ILE A 364 8.80 22.57 -0.12
CA ILE A 364 9.91 22.95 0.76
C ILE A 364 11.24 22.89 0.02
N SER A 365 11.49 21.83 -0.76
CA SER A 365 12.75 21.70 -1.50
C SER A 365 12.93 22.82 -2.54
N ARG A 366 11.86 23.17 -3.26
CA ARG A 366 11.91 24.24 -4.28
C ARG A 366 12.03 25.64 -3.70
N ASN A 367 11.44 25.90 -2.54
CA ASN A 367 11.47 27.23 -1.92
C ASN A 367 11.42 27.15 -0.39
N PRO A 368 12.56 26.87 0.28
CA PRO A 368 12.58 26.57 1.72
C PRO A 368 12.02 27.70 2.59
N GLN A 369 12.32 28.96 2.24
CA GLN A 369 11.91 30.11 3.04
C GLN A 369 10.42 30.44 2.89
N MET A 370 9.86 30.38 1.67
CA MET A 370 8.44 30.69 1.48
C MET A 370 7.53 29.50 1.79
N ALA A 371 7.99 28.27 1.59
CA ALA A 371 7.21 27.07 1.87
C ALA A 371 6.70 27.04 3.31
N LEU A 372 7.52 27.43 4.29
CA LEU A 372 7.16 27.44 5.71
C LEU A 372 5.95 28.32 6.06
N MET A 373 5.62 29.31 5.22
CA MET A 373 4.46 30.19 5.41
C MET A 373 3.17 29.63 4.79
N HIS A 374 3.23 28.53 4.05
CA HIS A 374 2.03 27.92 3.47
C HIS A 374 1.14 27.32 4.56
N MET A 375 -0.16 27.62 4.46
CA MET A 375 -1.18 27.09 5.36
C MET A 375 -1.61 25.69 4.90
N ARG A 376 -1.72 24.77 5.85
CA ARG A 376 -2.23 23.41 5.67
C ARG A 376 -3.52 23.25 6.43
N ARG A 377 -4.54 22.67 5.77
CA ARG A 377 -5.81 22.30 6.37
C ARG A 377 -5.74 20.83 6.78
N LEU A 378 -5.87 20.57 8.08
CA LEU A 378 -5.66 19.26 8.67
C LEU A 378 -6.95 18.77 9.31
N LEU A 379 -7.40 17.57 8.94
CA LEU A 379 -8.45 16.84 9.65
C LEU A 379 -7.81 16.10 10.81
N ARG A 380 -8.00 16.59 12.03
CA ARG A 380 -7.53 15.97 13.28
C ARG A 380 -8.58 15.02 13.81
N PHE A 381 -8.15 13.94 14.45
CA PHE A 381 -9.03 12.90 15.03
C PHE A 381 -8.23 12.04 16.01
N SER A 382 -8.85 11.47 17.04
CA SER A 382 -8.18 10.55 17.95
C SER A 382 -8.29 9.12 17.44
N SER A 383 -7.23 8.35 17.58
CA SER A 383 -7.22 6.91 17.33
C SER A 383 -6.93 6.20 18.65
N LEU A 384 -7.95 5.61 19.25
CA LEU A 384 -7.81 4.74 20.42
C LEU A 384 -7.89 3.31 19.92
N ILE A 385 -6.87 2.50 20.20
CA ILE A 385 -6.74 1.14 19.68
C ILE A 385 -6.79 0.18 20.85
N HIS A 386 -7.81 -0.68 20.88
CA HIS A 386 -7.97 -1.72 21.89
C HIS A 386 -7.32 -3.01 21.42
N ASN A 387 -6.61 -3.71 22.31
CA ASN A 387 -6.30 -5.12 22.09
C ASN A 387 -7.40 -5.98 22.73
N VAL A 388 -8.34 -6.45 21.92
CA VAL A 388 -9.44 -7.34 22.33
C VAL A 388 -9.07 -8.82 22.25
N GLY A 389 -7.85 -9.12 21.82
CA GLY A 389 -7.33 -10.47 21.71
C GLY A 389 -6.88 -11.07 23.04
N THR A 390 -6.19 -12.21 22.95
CA THR A 390 -5.76 -13.00 24.12
C THR A 390 -4.26 -12.94 24.38
N GLU A 391 -3.48 -12.37 23.45
CA GLU A 391 -2.03 -12.19 23.56
C GLU A 391 -1.65 -10.72 23.32
N VAL A 392 -0.46 -10.34 23.77
CA VAL A 392 0.13 -9.03 23.53
C VAL A 392 0.29 -8.78 22.02
N PHE A 393 -0.15 -7.61 21.56
CA PHE A 393 0.23 -7.09 20.26
C PHE A 393 1.65 -6.54 20.35
N ARG A 394 2.61 -7.17 19.65
CA ARG A 394 4.01 -6.73 19.61
C ARG A 394 4.37 -6.18 18.24
N PRO A 395 5.25 -5.17 18.19
CA PRO A 395 5.78 -4.70 16.92
C PRO A 395 6.53 -5.84 16.20
N HIS A 396 6.32 -5.94 14.89
CA HIS A 396 7.02 -6.92 14.05
C HIS A 396 8.53 -6.65 14.00
N GLU A 397 8.91 -5.36 13.98
CA GLU A 397 10.31 -4.96 13.88
C GLU A 397 11.04 -5.16 15.21
N PRO A 398 12.23 -5.79 15.20
CA PRO A 398 13.02 -5.98 16.40
C PRO A 398 13.54 -4.64 16.95
N PRO A 399 13.86 -4.54 18.26
CA PRO A 399 14.25 -3.28 18.89
C PRO A 399 15.40 -2.55 18.21
N GLU A 400 16.35 -3.27 17.60
CA GLU A 400 17.49 -2.71 16.86
C GLU A 400 17.03 -1.72 15.78
N ARG A 401 15.87 -1.99 15.18
CA ARG A 401 15.30 -1.27 14.05
C ARG A 401 14.34 -0.14 14.43
N TRP A 402 14.03 0.02 15.71
CA TRP A 402 13.18 1.11 16.18
C TRP A 402 13.87 2.46 16.01
N VAL A 403 13.12 3.44 15.53
CA VAL A 403 13.63 4.78 15.22
C VAL A 403 13.26 5.72 16.37
N TRP A 404 14.26 6.40 16.94
CA TRP A 404 14.01 7.42 17.94
C TRP A 404 13.42 8.67 17.29
N HIS A 405 12.36 9.21 17.87
CA HIS A 405 11.85 10.50 17.46
C HIS A 405 12.04 11.58 18.52
N ALA A 406 12.83 12.61 18.17
CA ALA A 406 13.24 13.66 19.11
C ALA A 406 12.06 14.52 19.58
N CYS A 407 11.09 14.79 18.71
CA CYS A 407 9.93 15.61 19.07
C CYS A 407 9.01 14.94 20.08
N HIS A 408 8.91 13.61 20.03
CA HIS A 408 8.03 12.85 20.93
C HIS A 408 8.80 12.16 22.06
N MET A 409 10.13 12.25 22.03
CA MET A 409 11.06 11.70 23.01
C MET A 409 10.82 10.21 23.28
N HIS A 410 10.54 9.41 22.25
CA HIS A 410 10.42 7.96 22.36
C HIS A 410 10.74 7.27 21.04
N TYR A 411 10.85 5.93 21.09
CA TYR A 411 11.09 5.10 19.91
C TYR A 411 9.77 4.72 19.22
N HIS A 412 9.71 4.86 17.89
CA HIS A 412 8.65 4.30 17.06
C HIS A 412 9.04 2.87 16.67
N SER A 413 8.17 1.91 17.00
CA SER A 413 8.42 0.47 16.79
C SER A 413 7.75 -0.08 15.52
N MET A 414 6.86 0.67 14.89
CA MET A 414 6.26 0.36 13.59
C MET A 414 6.22 1.59 12.69
N LYS A 415 6.58 1.42 11.41
CA LYS A 415 6.67 2.51 10.43
C LYS A 415 5.31 2.92 9.88
N VAL A 416 4.42 1.95 9.73
CA VAL A 416 3.01 2.14 9.38
C VAL A 416 2.21 1.32 10.36
N PHE A 417 1.70 1.97 11.40
CA PHE A 417 0.79 1.33 12.35
C PHE A 417 -0.66 1.52 11.92
N SER A 418 -0.97 2.74 11.48
CA SER A 418 -2.26 3.03 10.85
C SER A 418 -2.10 3.84 9.59
N TYR A 419 -2.94 3.52 8.62
CA TYR A 419 -2.98 4.14 7.31
C TYR A 419 -4.34 4.82 7.11
N TYR A 420 -4.31 6.04 6.60
CA TYR A 420 -5.49 6.88 6.40
C TYR A 420 -5.63 7.21 4.92
N LYS A 421 -6.83 7.11 4.37
CA LYS A 421 -7.12 7.61 3.02
C LYS A 421 -8.48 8.27 2.92
N VAL A 422 -8.58 9.17 1.96
CA VAL A 422 -9.86 9.75 1.53
C VAL A 422 -10.11 9.38 0.09
N ILE A 423 -11.29 8.84 -0.18
CA ILE A 423 -11.75 8.47 -1.52
C ILE A 423 -13.00 9.25 -1.92
N ASN A 424 -13.18 9.44 -3.22
CA ASN A 424 -14.42 9.99 -3.78
C ASN A 424 -15.45 8.89 -4.11
N SER A 425 -16.58 9.29 -4.70
CA SER A 425 -17.64 8.36 -5.13
C SER A 425 -17.22 7.35 -6.20
N ASP A 426 -16.13 7.63 -6.93
CA ASP A 426 -15.55 6.77 -7.96
C ASP A 426 -14.41 5.90 -7.42
N ASN A 427 -14.23 5.85 -6.10
CA ASN A 427 -13.14 5.18 -5.36
C ASN A 427 -11.74 5.66 -5.73
N GLN A 428 -11.59 6.88 -6.23
CA GLN A 428 -10.29 7.48 -6.45
C GLN A 428 -9.74 8.01 -5.13
N VAL A 429 -8.51 7.61 -4.80
CA VAL A 429 -7.78 8.14 -3.65
C VAL A 429 -7.39 9.59 -3.91
N LEU A 430 -7.84 10.49 -3.05
CA LEU A 430 -7.61 11.94 -3.17
C LEU A 430 -6.62 12.48 -2.14
N ALA A 431 -6.55 11.85 -0.97
CA ALA A 431 -5.60 12.18 0.07
C ALA A 431 -5.20 10.91 0.80
N VAL A 432 -3.94 10.84 1.20
CA VAL A 432 -3.38 9.76 2.02
C VAL A 432 -2.63 10.37 3.19
N GLY A 433 -2.65 9.64 4.29
CA GLY A 433 -1.91 9.95 5.49
C GLY A 433 -1.52 8.64 6.15
N LEU A 434 -0.53 8.72 7.00
CA LEU A 434 -0.07 7.57 7.76
C LEU A 434 0.34 8.03 9.14
N LYS A 435 0.32 7.07 10.04
CA LYS A 435 0.85 7.22 11.38
C LYS A 435 1.80 6.06 11.58
N ALA A 436 3.10 6.37 11.65
CA ALA A 436 4.02 5.50 12.35
C ALA A 436 3.45 5.23 13.75
N SER A 437 3.65 4.04 14.31
CA SER A 437 3.31 3.88 15.73
C SER A 437 4.08 4.98 16.46
N PHE A 438 3.46 5.56 17.47
CA PHE A 438 4.26 6.21 18.49
C PHE A 438 4.96 5.08 19.25
N CYS A 439 5.19 5.29 20.52
CA CYS A 439 5.20 4.22 21.48
C CYS A 439 3.96 3.32 21.36
N LEU A 440 4.13 2.00 21.27
CA LEU A 440 3.05 1.06 21.61
C LEU A 440 3.06 0.81 23.12
N GLU A 441 2.07 1.32 23.84
CA GLU A 441 1.95 1.16 25.29
C GLU A 441 0.52 0.97 25.80
N ASP A 442 0.42 0.58 27.07
CA ASP A 442 -0.85 0.40 27.76
C ASP A 442 -1.29 1.70 28.45
N ASN A 443 -1.89 2.63 27.70
CA ASN A 443 -2.36 3.90 28.26
C ASN A 443 -3.55 3.73 29.21
N ALA A 444 -4.46 2.81 28.89
CA ALA A 444 -5.58 2.45 29.74
C ALA A 444 -5.92 0.96 29.59
N CYS A 445 -6.55 0.37 30.60
CA CYS A 445 -6.99 -1.02 30.55
C CYS A 445 -8.38 -1.19 31.15
N LYS A 446 -9.12 -2.18 30.64
CA LYS A 446 -10.41 -2.60 31.20
C LYS A 446 -10.26 -3.06 32.65
N PRO A 447 -11.29 -2.93 33.49
CA PRO A 447 -11.24 -3.42 34.87
C PRO A 447 -10.83 -4.89 34.93
N GLY A 448 -9.83 -5.20 35.77
CA GLY A 448 -9.28 -6.56 35.91
C GLY A 448 -8.00 -6.80 35.10
N PHE A 449 -7.69 -5.95 34.12
CA PHE A 449 -6.42 -5.98 33.38
C PHE A 449 -5.44 -4.96 33.97
N ARG A 450 -4.14 -5.22 33.83
CA ARG A 450 -3.07 -4.34 34.34
C ARG A 450 -2.17 -3.91 33.19
N PRO A 451 -1.81 -2.62 33.12
CA PRO A 451 -0.86 -2.15 32.11
C PRO A 451 0.52 -2.76 32.38
N HIS A 452 1.18 -3.20 31.33
CA HIS A 452 2.51 -3.79 31.33
C HIS A 452 3.50 -2.92 30.54
N PHE A 453 3.13 -2.53 29.33
CA PHE A 453 4.01 -1.78 28.42
C PHE A 453 3.92 -0.28 28.71
N ARG A 454 5.10 0.34 28.79
CA ARG A 454 5.28 1.79 28.90
C ARG A 454 6.55 2.15 28.18
N CYS A 455 6.49 3.10 27.25
CA CYS A 455 7.72 3.46 26.57
C CYS A 455 8.70 4.20 27.45
N SER A 456 9.96 3.93 27.17
CA SER A 456 11.04 4.74 27.69
C SER A 456 11.07 6.09 26.99
N THR A 457 11.15 7.15 27.79
CA THR A 457 11.43 8.50 27.30
C THR A 457 12.92 8.84 27.28
N THR A 458 13.79 7.84 27.46
CA THR A 458 15.24 8.02 27.54
C THR A 458 15.89 7.35 26.35
N LEU A 459 16.70 8.09 25.60
CA LEU A 459 17.39 7.61 24.40
C LEU A 459 18.26 6.36 24.66
N SER A 460 18.84 6.23 25.86
CA SER A 460 19.70 5.10 26.21
C SER A 460 18.95 3.80 26.50
N THR A 461 17.62 3.85 26.66
CA THR A 461 16.79 2.67 26.93
C THR A 461 15.67 2.61 25.92
N LYS A 462 15.66 1.60 25.04
CA LYS A 462 14.60 1.44 24.03
C LYS A 462 13.24 1.10 24.66
N GLY A 463 13.24 0.49 25.84
CA GLY A 463 12.05 -0.01 26.51
C GLY A 463 11.52 -1.29 25.86
N ASP A 464 10.41 -1.79 26.39
CA ASP A 464 9.60 -2.84 25.76
C ASP A 464 8.30 -2.21 25.27
N GLN A 465 7.79 -2.66 24.13
CA GLN A 465 6.63 -2.05 23.46
C GLN A 465 5.61 -3.10 23.08
N GLY A 466 4.34 -2.73 23.23
CA GLY A 466 3.22 -3.57 22.87
C GLY A 466 1.92 -3.11 23.52
N ILE A 467 0.84 -3.76 23.14
CA ILE A 467 -0.49 -3.52 23.72
C ILE A 467 -0.95 -4.82 24.37
N SER A 468 -1.11 -4.81 25.68
CA SER A 468 -1.55 -5.96 26.46
C SER A 468 -3.00 -6.34 26.18
N PRO A 469 -3.39 -7.61 26.31
CA PRO A 469 -4.80 -8.01 26.25
C PRO A 469 -5.68 -7.19 27.19
N GLY A 470 -6.80 -6.67 26.68
CA GLY A 470 -7.74 -5.85 27.45
C GLY A 470 -7.27 -4.43 27.74
N CYS A 471 -6.12 -4.01 27.21
CA CYS A 471 -5.59 -2.66 27.26
C CYS A 471 -5.77 -1.93 25.92
N GLN A 472 -5.51 -0.62 25.93
CA GLN A 472 -5.59 0.26 24.77
C GLN A 472 -4.42 1.23 24.70
N ASP A 473 -4.03 1.57 23.48
CA ASP A 473 -3.06 2.61 23.13
C ASP A 473 -3.82 3.83 22.56
N ASN A 474 -3.45 5.03 22.99
CA ASN A 474 -4.21 6.26 22.80
C ASN A 474 -3.42 7.30 22.03
N TYR A 475 -3.88 7.59 20.80
CA TYR A 475 -3.36 8.67 19.97
C TYR A 475 -4.38 9.80 19.91
N PHE A 476 -4.20 10.85 20.70
CA PHE A 476 -5.16 11.95 20.77
C PHE A 476 -5.03 12.94 19.60
N HIS A 477 -6.15 13.54 19.20
CA HIS A 477 -6.28 14.45 18.07
C HIS A 477 -5.35 15.69 18.10
N ASP A 478 -4.86 16.07 19.28
CA ASP A 478 -3.96 17.19 19.51
C ASP A 478 -2.48 16.84 19.33
N TYR A 479 -2.14 15.54 19.27
CA TYR A 479 -0.78 15.09 18.99
C TYR A 479 -0.35 15.45 17.56
N ASP A 480 0.97 15.64 17.40
CA ASP A 480 1.55 15.81 16.08
C ASP A 480 1.38 14.54 15.24
N CYS A 481 1.21 14.73 13.93
CA CYS A 481 0.91 13.67 12.96
C CYS A 481 -0.41 12.93 13.19
N GLN A 482 -1.23 13.34 14.17
CA GLN A 482 -2.54 12.76 14.40
C GLN A 482 -3.61 13.49 13.58
N TRP A 483 -3.41 13.47 12.26
CA TRP A 483 -4.28 14.13 11.30
C TRP A 483 -4.16 13.52 9.91
N LEU A 484 -5.06 13.93 9.02
CA LEU A 484 -4.92 13.80 7.57
C LEU A 484 -4.87 15.19 6.94
N ASP A 485 -3.88 15.45 6.07
CA ASP A 485 -3.83 16.69 5.30
C ASP A 485 -4.91 16.66 4.20
N ILE A 486 -5.87 17.58 4.32
CA ILE A 486 -7.01 17.75 3.41
C ILE A 486 -6.97 19.11 2.69
N THR A 487 -5.80 19.73 2.61
CA THR A 487 -5.61 21.06 2.02
C THR A 487 -6.09 21.12 0.58
N ASP A 488 -5.82 20.07 -0.18
CA ASP A 488 -6.09 20.01 -1.62
C ASP A 488 -7.48 19.43 -1.93
N LEU A 489 -8.29 19.10 -0.90
CA LEU A 489 -9.66 18.60 -1.08
C LEU A 489 -10.65 19.76 -1.23
N PRO A 490 -11.45 19.79 -2.31
CA PRO A 490 -12.52 20.76 -2.44
C PRO A 490 -13.64 20.49 -1.42
N ALA A 491 -14.53 21.47 -1.25
CA ALA A 491 -15.71 21.28 -0.42
C ALA A 491 -16.63 20.21 -1.03
N GLY A 492 -17.03 19.22 -0.24
CA GLY A 492 -17.74 18.06 -0.74
C GLY A 492 -17.97 16.98 0.32
N ARG A 493 -18.50 15.85 -0.15
CA ARG A 493 -18.66 14.62 0.62
C ARG A 493 -17.68 13.58 0.10
N TYR A 494 -17.02 12.90 1.01
CA TYR A 494 -16.03 11.88 0.71
C TYR A 494 -16.17 10.72 1.68
N THR A 495 -15.43 9.64 1.44
CA THR A 495 -15.29 8.55 2.41
C THR A 495 -13.89 8.63 3.01
N PHE A 496 -13.82 8.79 4.33
CA PHE A 496 -12.59 8.66 5.10
C PHE A 496 -12.44 7.21 5.56
N ILE A 497 -11.22 6.71 5.47
CA ILE A 497 -10.88 5.33 5.77
C ILE A 497 -9.65 5.34 6.67
N LEU A 498 -9.72 4.59 7.77
CA LEU A 498 -8.61 4.26 8.65
C LEU A 498 -8.42 2.74 8.64
N ILE A 499 -7.18 2.30 8.48
CA ILE A 499 -6.80 0.87 8.50
C ILE A 499 -5.67 0.69 9.52
N LEU A 500 -5.86 -0.21 10.48
CA LEU A 500 -4.83 -0.68 11.42
C LEU A 500 -4.10 -1.89 10.84
N ASN A 501 -2.79 -1.99 11.12
CA ASN A 501 -1.95 -3.09 10.65
C ASN A 501 -2.18 -3.41 9.15
N PRO A 502 -2.05 -2.39 8.26
CA PRO A 502 -2.63 -2.44 6.92
C PRO A 502 -1.93 -3.42 5.98
N ASP A 503 -0.68 -3.79 6.28
CA ASP A 503 0.11 -4.79 5.54
C ASP A 503 0.05 -6.20 6.19
N PHE A 504 -0.76 -6.37 7.26
CA PHE A 504 -0.93 -7.63 7.99
C PHE A 504 0.40 -8.25 8.49
N LEU A 505 1.37 -7.41 8.85
CA LEU A 505 2.71 -7.83 9.29
C LEU A 505 2.69 -8.51 10.65
N VAL A 506 1.73 -8.14 11.51
CA VAL A 506 1.49 -8.78 12.79
C VAL A 506 0.28 -9.70 12.69
N PRO A 507 0.41 -11.00 13.00
CA PRO A 507 -0.73 -11.92 13.06
C PRO A 507 -1.74 -11.54 14.15
N GLU A 508 -3.03 -11.50 13.79
CA GLU A 508 -4.13 -11.20 14.70
C GLU A 508 -5.19 -12.33 14.68
N ILE A 509 -6.05 -12.43 15.70
CA ILE A 509 -7.13 -13.43 15.73
C ILE A 509 -8.10 -13.23 14.55
N SER A 510 -8.41 -11.97 14.27
CA SER A 510 -9.26 -11.53 13.17
C SER A 510 -8.68 -10.27 12.54
N TYR A 511 -9.02 -10.06 11.28
CA TYR A 511 -8.76 -8.82 10.55
C TYR A 511 -10.05 -8.09 10.16
N ALA A 512 -11.21 -8.62 10.57
CA ALA A 512 -12.52 -8.12 10.14
C ALA A 512 -12.89 -6.76 10.73
N ASN A 513 -12.22 -6.36 11.81
CA ASN A 513 -12.39 -5.13 12.58
C ASN A 513 -11.18 -4.18 12.45
N ASN A 514 -10.20 -4.50 11.60
CA ASN A 514 -8.99 -3.68 11.46
C ASN A 514 -9.21 -2.34 10.74
N ALA A 515 -10.40 -2.05 10.21
CA ALA A 515 -10.64 -0.79 9.54
C ALA A 515 -11.93 -0.08 9.96
N VAL A 516 -11.92 1.23 9.79
CA VAL A 516 -13.08 2.11 9.99
C VAL A 516 -13.35 2.88 8.71
N ALA A 517 -14.62 2.90 8.27
CA ALA A 517 -15.08 3.76 7.20
C ALA A 517 -16.06 4.81 7.74
N CYS A 518 -15.88 6.07 7.34
CA CYS A 518 -16.69 7.21 7.76
C CYS A 518 -17.10 8.07 6.55
N GLU A 519 -18.27 8.71 6.62
CA GLU A 519 -18.60 9.84 5.76
C GLU A 519 -17.79 11.07 6.21
N LEU A 520 -16.93 11.58 5.34
CA LEU A 520 -16.18 12.83 5.55
C LEU A 520 -16.90 13.99 4.87
N MET A 521 -17.22 15.02 5.66
CA MET A 521 -17.76 16.28 5.18
C MET A 521 -16.67 17.34 5.18
N VAL A 522 -16.36 17.91 4.00
CA VAL A 522 -15.42 19.03 3.87
C VAL A 522 -16.21 20.28 3.48
N GLY A 523 -16.25 21.28 4.36
CA GLY A 523 -16.91 22.55 4.09
C GLY A 523 -16.03 23.55 3.32
N ARG A 524 -16.66 24.61 2.80
CA ARG A 524 -15.96 25.74 2.15
C ARG A 524 -15.13 26.54 3.14
N GLU A 525 -15.62 26.68 4.38
CA GLU A 525 -14.87 27.31 5.46
C GLU A 525 -13.89 26.29 6.05
N HIS A 526 -12.66 26.72 6.31
CA HIS A 526 -11.57 25.79 6.63
C HIS A 526 -11.74 25.04 7.96
N HIS A 527 -12.56 25.55 8.88
CA HIS A 527 -12.87 24.93 10.17
C HIS A 527 -14.03 23.92 10.10
N ILE A 528 -14.61 23.70 8.91
CA ILE A 528 -15.68 22.75 8.70
C ILE A 528 -15.10 21.48 8.10
N GLY A 529 -14.71 20.53 8.95
CA GLY A 529 -14.31 19.19 8.57
C GLY A 529 -14.72 18.22 9.67
N SER A 530 -15.54 17.22 9.35
CA SER A 530 -16.10 16.30 10.35
C SER A 530 -16.35 14.91 9.77
N LEU A 531 -16.33 13.91 10.65
CA LEU A 531 -16.64 12.53 10.35
C LEU A 531 -18.05 12.17 10.84
N HIS A 532 -18.77 11.37 10.06
CA HIS A 532 -20.11 10.90 10.39
C HIS A 532 -20.31 9.44 9.94
N LYS A 533 -21.24 8.74 10.59
CA LYS A 533 -21.62 7.36 10.28
C LYS A 533 -20.42 6.41 10.20
N CYS A 534 -19.47 6.61 11.11
CA CYS A 534 -18.32 5.74 11.22
C CYS A 534 -18.74 4.33 11.64
N HIS A 535 -18.14 3.30 11.04
CA HIS A 535 -18.39 1.89 11.36
C HIS A 535 -17.16 1.04 11.08
N LEU A 536 -17.02 -0.06 11.84
CA LEU A 536 -16.01 -1.08 11.58
C LEU A 536 -16.30 -1.80 10.26
N THR A 537 -15.23 -2.15 9.55
CA THR A 537 -15.28 -2.86 8.29
C THR A 537 -14.00 -3.67 8.09
N HIS A 538 -14.06 -4.72 7.28
CA HIS A 538 -12.86 -5.43 6.88
C HIS A 538 -12.02 -4.54 5.94
N PRO A 539 -10.67 -4.51 6.06
CA PRO A 539 -9.81 -3.74 5.16
C PRO A 539 -10.05 -4.03 3.67
N TYR A 540 -10.29 -5.30 3.32
CA TYR A 540 -10.66 -5.74 1.96
C TYR A 540 -12.07 -5.35 1.47
N ASP A 541 -12.99 -4.95 2.35
CA ASP A 541 -14.33 -4.48 1.93
C ASP A 541 -14.32 -3.00 1.51
N LEU A 542 -13.22 -2.30 1.80
CA LEU A 542 -12.98 -0.92 1.44
C LEU A 542 -12.70 -0.82 -0.05
N ARG A 543 -13.59 -0.13 -0.78
CA ARG A 543 -13.50 0.04 -2.23
C ARG A 543 -12.46 1.05 -2.67
#